data_AF-A0A3R7PIW9-F1
#
_entry.id   AF-A0A3R7PIW9-F1
#
_cell.length_a   1.000
_cell.length_b   1.000
_cell.length_c   1.000
_cell.angle_alpha   90.00
_cell.angle_beta   90.00
_cell.angle_gamma   90.00
#
_symmetry.space_group_name_H-M   'P 1'
#
loop_
_entity.id
_entity.type
_entity.pdbx_description
1 polymer ?
#
loop_
_entity_poly.entity_id
_entity_poly.type
_entity_poly.pdbx_seq_one_letter_code
_entity_poly.pdbx_strand_id
1 'polypeptide(L)'
;MLFAQLSDVAPDGAVSRVSFGVKDLTQAAGDDRIEYLQQGRRVRARALLNYCAHRFGTGHRLRLSLANGHWPTFWVPPGANTLALDLRTAALLLPTFRGPPIAGPDPQPEAAPPTPSQSCLRGMWTAPSRTTSPRTSGRALQKAWAASSARTSTVSKR
;
A
#
# COMPACT_ATOMS: atom_id res chain seq x y z
N MET A 1 -3.88 -11.85 1.56
CA MET A 1 -3.97 -10.47 2.09
C MET A 1 -5.39 -10.20 2.55
N LEU A 2 -5.55 -9.48 3.66
CA LEU A 2 -6.81 -8.96 4.16
C LEU A 2 -6.69 -7.44 4.33
N PHE A 3 -7.52 -6.71 3.62
CA PHE A 3 -7.72 -5.27 3.77
C PHE A 3 -8.95 -5.02 4.64
N ALA A 4 -8.81 -4.13 5.61
CA ALA A 4 -9.90 -3.68 6.45
C ALA A 4 -9.96 -2.16 6.44
N GLN A 5 -11.10 -1.58 6.06
CA GLN A 5 -11.32 -0.14 6.05
C GLN A 5 -12.43 0.22 7.02
N LEU A 6 -12.11 1.13 7.93
CA LEU A 6 -13.07 1.82 8.78
C LEU A 6 -13.54 3.09 8.07
N SER A 7 -14.84 3.30 8.03
CA SER A 7 -15.44 4.49 7.41
C SER A 7 -16.54 5.08 8.26
N ASP A 8 -16.67 6.39 8.14
CA ASP A 8 -17.75 7.19 8.69
C ASP A 8 -18.77 7.43 7.58
N VAL A 9 -20.01 7.00 7.80
CA VAL A 9 -21.12 7.15 6.86
C VAL A 9 -22.04 8.24 7.38
N ALA A 10 -22.11 9.35 6.64
CA ALA A 10 -22.98 10.47 6.94
C ALA A 10 -24.47 10.11 6.73
N PRO A 11 -25.40 10.87 7.33
CA PRO A 11 -26.83 10.60 7.22
C PRO A 11 -27.37 10.64 5.77
N ASP A 12 -26.72 11.40 4.88
CA ASP A 12 -27.01 11.48 3.45
C ASP A 12 -26.42 10.31 2.64
N GLY A 13 -25.67 9.42 3.29
CA GLY A 13 -25.01 8.26 2.68
C GLY A 13 -23.58 8.52 2.20
N ALA A 14 -23.06 9.76 2.32
CA ALA A 14 -21.66 10.05 1.98
C ALA A 14 -20.71 9.26 2.89
N VAL A 15 -19.61 8.76 2.32
CA VAL A 15 -18.68 7.90 3.05
C VAL A 15 -17.29 8.53 3.08
N SER A 16 -16.77 8.74 4.28
CA SER A 16 -15.40 9.17 4.51
C SER A 16 -14.58 8.04 5.13
N ARG A 17 -13.40 7.75 4.56
CA ARG A 17 -12.47 6.79 5.14
C ARG A 17 -11.83 7.38 6.40
N VAL A 18 -11.97 6.67 7.51
CA VAL A 18 -11.40 7.06 8.81
C VAL A 18 -10.01 6.46 8.99
N SER A 19 -9.91 5.14 8.79
CA SER A 19 -8.64 4.41 8.89
C SER A 19 -8.72 3.14 8.06
N PHE A 20 -7.57 2.55 7.77
CA PHE A 20 -7.50 1.24 7.14
C PHE A 20 -6.30 0.47 7.67
N GLY A 21 -6.31 -0.84 7.41
CA GLY A 21 -5.23 -1.76 7.73
C GLY A 21 -5.11 -2.83 6.67
N VAL A 22 -3.91 -3.39 6.55
CA VAL A 22 -3.62 -4.54 5.69
C VAL A 22 -2.94 -5.60 6.55
N LYS A 23 -3.38 -6.85 6.45
CA LYS A 23 -2.71 -7.99 7.08
C LYS A 23 -2.41 -9.06 6.04
N ASP A 24 -1.14 -9.47 5.96
CA ASP A 24 -0.83 -10.75 5.34
C ASP A 24 -1.29 -11.89 6.26
N LEU A 25 -2.16 -12.74 5.71
CA LEU A 25 -2.71 -13.88 6.43
C LEU A 25 -1.68 -15.01 6.57
N THR A 26 -0.63 -15.04 5.75
CA THR A 26 0.49 -15.98 5.93
C THR A 26 1.29 -15.66 7.20
N GLN A 27 1.24 -14.41 7.65
CA GLN A 27 1.88 -13.90 8.87
C GLN A 27 0.90 -13.80 10.04
N ALA A 28 -0.20 -14.56 10.00
CA ALA A 28 -1.23 -14.48 11.05
C ALA A 28 -0.73 -14.90 12.43
N ALA A 29 0.26 -15.80 12.49
CA ALA A 29 0.82 -16.31 13.74
C ALA A 29 1.97 -15.47 14.33
N GLY A 30 2.44 -14.45 13.60
CA GLY A 30 3.56 -13.59 13.96
C GLY A 30 4.12 -12.93 12.71
N ASP A 31 4.67 -11.72 12.83
CA ASP A 31 5.23 -10.99 11.69
C ASP A 31 6.60 -11.55 11.26
N ASP A 32 7.25 -12.32 12.13
CA ASP A 32 8.51 -13.03 11.92
C ASP A 32 8.34 -14.44 11.35
N ARG A 33 7.10 -14.96 11.26
CA ARG A 33 6.80 -16.32 10.81
C ARG A 33 5.83 -16.33 9.63
N ILE A 34 6.24 -17.02 8.56
CA ILE A 34 5.40 -17.24 7.39
C ILE A 34 4.85 -18.66 7.41
N GLU A 35 3.53 -18.79 7.39
CA GLU A 35 2.81 -20.06 7.24
C GLU A 35 1.95 -20.04 5.98
N TYR A 36 2.13 -21.04 5.13
CA TYR A 36 1.30 -21.18 3.94
C TYR A 36 -0.14 -21.56 4.30
N LEU A 37 -1.08 -20.80 3.75
CA LEU A 37 -2.51 -21.04 3.93
C LEU A 37 -2.93 -22.31 3.21
N GLN A 38 -3.72 -23.13 3.91
CA GLN A 38 -4.35 -24.32 3.36
C GLN A 38 -5.85 -24.05 3.16
N GLN A 39 -6.41 -24.46 2.02
CA GLN A 39 -7.82 -24.26 1.74
C GLN A 39 -8.69 -24.95 2.80
N GLY A 40 -9.77 -24.28 3.25
CA GLY A 40 -10.68 -24.79 4.28
C GLY A 40 -10.13 -24.73 5.72
N ARG A 41 -8.83 -24.50 5.91
CA ARG A 41 -8.26 -24.33 7.26
C ARG A 41 -8.58 -22.94 7.80
N ARG A 42 -9.15 -22.90 9.00
CA ARG A 42 -9.44 -21.64 9.71
C ARG A 42 -8.13 -21.01 10.20
N VAL A 43 -8.03 -19.70 10.03
CA VAL A 43 -6.90 -18.90 10.51
C VAL A 43 -7.45 -17.75 11.35
N ARG A 44 -6.89 -17.57 12.54
CA ARG A 44 -7.19 -16.40 13.38
C ARG A 44 -6.17 -15.31 13.07
N ALA A 45 -6.64 -14.18 12.56
CA ALA A 45 -5.80 -13.05 12.19
C ALA A 45 -6.25 -11.78 12.91
N ARG A 46 -5.31 -10.89 13.18
CA ARG A 46 -5.55 -9.53 13.68
C ARG A 46 -5.08 -8.53 12.65
N ALA A 47 -6.00 -7.74 12.10
CA ALA A 47 -5.68 -6.61 11.25
C ALA A 47 -5.68 -5.34 12.12
N LEU A 48 -4.52 -4.71 12.25
CA LEU A 48 -4.39 -3.42 12.92
C LEU A 48 -4.72 -2.31 11.94
N LEU A 49 -5.54 -1.36 12.38
CA LEU A 49 -5.84 -0.14 11.63
C LEU A 49 -4.78 0.92 11.96
N ASN A 50 -4.51 1.81 11.00
CA ASN A 50 -3.63 2.95 11.23
C ASN A 50 -4.15 3.83 12.37
N TYR A 51 -3.22 4.45 13.11
CA TYR A 51 -3.54 5.40 14.15
C TYR A 51 -4.30 6.60 13.57
N CYS A 52 -5.40 6.96 14.21
CA CYS A 52 -6.19 8.14 13.85
C CYS A 52 -6.91 8.66 15.10
N ALA A 53 -7.21 9.95 15.10
CA ALA A 53 -8.18 10.55 16.01
C ALA A 53 -9.37 10.98 15.15
N HIS A 54 -10.54 10.39 15.40
CA HIS A 54 -11.76 10.69 14.65
C HIS A 54 -12.96 10.72 15.57
N ARG A 55 -13.89 11.64 15.30
CA ARG A 55 -15.17 11.73 15.99
C ARG A 55 -16.29 11.47 14.99
N PHE A 56 -17.05 10.42 15.21
CA PHE A 56 -18.27 10.15 14.45
C PHE A 56 -19.36 11.15 14.85
N GLY A 57 -19.92 11.84 13.87
CA GLY A 57 -20.98 12.82 14.09
C GLY A 57 -22.28 12.17 14.60
N THR A 58 -23.15 12.96 15.22
CA THR A 58 -24.48 12.47 15.60
C THR A 58 -25.25 12.04 14.34
N GLY A 59 -25.88 10.86 14.38
CA GLY A 59 -26.62 10.29 13.25
C GLY A 59 -25.75 9.59 12.20
N HIS A 60 -24.43 9.70 12.29
CA HIS A 60 -23.51 8.96 11.43
C HIS A 60 -23.47 7.47 11.81
N ARG A 61 -23.02 6.63 10.88
CA ARG A 61 -22.83 5.20 11.09
C ARG A 61 -21.40 4.79 10.86
N LEU A 62 -20.94 3.89 11.71
CA LEU A 62 -19.65 3.21 11.54
C LEU A 62 -19.80 2.08 10.53
N ARG A 63 -18.91 2.03 9.54
CA ARG A 63 -18.84 0.94 8.56
C ARG A 63 -17.46 0.30 8.54
N LEU A 64 -17.43 -1.03 8.62
CA LEU A 64 -16.23 -1.83 8.36
C LEU A 64 -16.38 -2.51 7.00
N SER A 65 -15.44 -2.28 6.09
CA SER A 65 -15.38 -2.93 4.79
C SER A 65 -14.15 -3.82 4.73
N LEU A 66 -14.33 -5.07 4.30
CA LEU A 66 -13.27 -6.05 4.18
C LEU A 66 -13.08 -6.43 2.71
N ALA A 67 -11.83 -6.56 2.28
CA ALA A 67 -11.49 -7.02 0.93
C ALA A 67 -10.23 -7.88 0.96
N ASN A 68 -10.08 -8.76 -0.03
CA ASN A 68 -8.87 -9.53 -0.28
C ASN A 68 -7.94 -8.86 -1.31
N GLY A 69 -8.30 -7.67 -1.79
CA GLY A 69 -7.50 -6.82 -2.66
C GLY A 69 -7.95 -5.37 -2.64
N HIS A 70 -7.00 -4.43 -2.74
CA HIS A 70 -7.28 -3.00 -2.81
C HIS A 70 -6.18 -2.28 -3.61
N TRP A 71 -6.35 -2.21 -4.92
CA TRP A 71 -5.42 -1.52 -5.80
C TRP A 71 -5.68 0.01 -5.75
N PRO A 72 -4.64 0.88 -5.75
CA PRO A 72 -3.20 0.60 -5.83
C PRO A 72 -2.53 0.46 -4.45
N THR A 73 -3.29 0.35 -3.36
CA THR A 73 -2.78 0.43 -1.98
C THR A 73 -1.76 -0.66 -1.65
N PHE A 74 -1.94 -1.88 -2.13
CA PHE A 74 -0.96 -2.94 -1.99
C PHE A 74 -1.00 -3.90 -3.18
N TRP A 75 0.12 -4.57 -3.41
CA TRP A 75 0.20 -5.63 -4.42
C TRP A 75 -0.56 -6.86 -3.95
N VAL A 76 -1.53 -7.30 -4.74
CA VAL A 76 -2.27 -8.54 -4.48
C VAL A 76 -1.53 -9.72 -5.12
N PRO A 77 -1.45 -10.87 -4.44
CA PRO A 77 -0.87 -12.07 -5.03
C PRO A 77 -1.63 -12.48 -6.30
N PRO A 78 -0.94 -13.05 -7.30
CA PRO A 78 -1.59 -13.52 -8.51
C PRO A 78 -2.54 -14.67 -8.20
N GLY A 79 -3.76 -14.63 -8.74
CA GLY A 79 -4.76 -15.68 -8.61
C GLY A 79 -6.00 -15.28 -7.80
N ALA A 80 -7.16 -15.78 -8.23
CA ALA A 80 -8.41 -15.58 -7.50
C ALA A 80 -8.38 -16.37 -6.19
N ASN A 81 -8.67 -15.70 -5.08
CA ASN A 81 -8.85 -16.33 -3.78
C ASN A 81 -10.19 -15.91 -3.19
N THR A 82 -10.78 -16.77 -2.35
CA THR A 82 -12.03 -16.48 -1.63
C THR A 82 -11.76 -16.54 -0.15
N LEU A 83 -12.19 -15.51 0.59
CA LEU A 83 -12.13 -15.49 2.04
C LEU A 83 -13.53 -15.71 2.61
N ALA A 84 -13.65 -16.65 3.56
CA ALA A 84 -14.84 -16.84 4.36
C ALA A 84 -14.58 -16.30 5.77
N LEU A 85 -15.51 -15.49 6.29
CA LEU A 85 -15.40 -14.89 7.62
C LEU A 85 -16.41 -15.52 8.58
N ASP A 86 -15.93 -15.98 9.74
CA ASP A 86 -16.79 -16.44 10.83
C ASP A 86 -17.20 -15.25 11.72
N LEU A 87 -18.37 -14.67 11.41
CA LEU A 87 -18.91 -13.50 12.12
C LEU A 87 -19.23 -13.77 13.59
N ARG A 88 -19.39 -15.04 14.02
CA ARG A 88 -19.63 -15.36 15.44
C ARG A 88 -18.41 -15.09 16.31
N THR A 89 -17.22 -15.11 15.71
CA THR A 89 -15.93 -14.90 16.40
C THR A 89 -15.25 -13.59 16.02
N ALA A 90 -15.77 -12.89 15.02
CA ALA A 90 -15.22 -11.62 14.55
C ALA A 90 -15.51 -10.50 15.56
N ALA A 91 -14.51 -9.68 15.83
CA ALA A 91 -14.64 -8.53 16.72
C ALA A 91 -13.91 -7.31 16.14
N LEU A 92 -14.51 -6.13 16.33
CA LEU A 92 -13.89 -4.84 16.05
C LEU A 92 -13.65 -4.11 17.38
N LEU A 93 -12.38 -3.86 17.69
CA LEU A 93 -11.97 -3.18 18.91
C LEU A 93 -11.48 -1.78 18.55
N LEU A 94 -12.16 -0.75 19.06
CA LEU A 94 -11.81 0.64 18.82
C LEU A 94 -11.50 1.34 20.16
N PRO A 95 -10.34 1.99 20.29
CA PRO A 95 -10.06 2.79 21.47
C PRO A 95 -10.99 4.00 21.52
N THR A 96 -11.51 4.33 22.70
CA THR A 96 -12.29 5.54 22.94
C THR A 96 -11.52 6.48 23.85
N PHE A 97 -11.34 7.71 23.42
CA PHE A 97 -10.73 8.76 24.25
C PHE A 97 -11.81 9.43 25.11
N ARG A 98 -11.56 9.56 26.42
CA ARG A 98 -12.50 10.17 27.39
C ARG A 98 -11.89 11.33 28.18
N GLY A 99 -10.76 11.89 27.73
CA GLY A 99 -10.11 13.02 28.38
C GLY A 99 -10.78 14.37 28.07
N PRO A 100 -10.36 15.45 28.74
CA PRO A 100 -10.79 16.79 28.38
C PRO A 100 -10.38 17.14 26.95
N PRO A 101 -11.08 18.07 26.28
CA PRO A 101 -10.63 18.61 25.00
C PRO A 101 -9.19 19.12 25.13
N ILE A 102 -8.32 18.63 24.27
CA ILE A 102 -7.00 19.20 24.08
C ILE A 102 -7.12 20.40 23.13
N ALA A 103 -6.32 21.44 23.37
CA ALA A 103 -6.15 22.50 22.39
C ALA A 103 -5.78 21.86 21.05
N GLY A 104 -6.38 22.35 19.96
CA GLY A 104 -6.11 21.84 18.61
C GLY A 104 -4.63 21.94 18.25
N PRO A 105 -4.22 21.35 17.11
CA PRO A 105 -2.85 21.50 16.63
C PRO A 105 -2.49 22.99 16.50
N ASP A 106 -1.23 23.32 16.76
CA ASP A 106 -0.70 24.68 16.62
C ASP A 106 -1.04 25.20 15.21
N PRO A 107 -1.72 26.37 15.07
CA PRO A 107 -1.99 26.95 13.77
C PRO A 107 -0.71 27.31 12.99
N GLN A 108 0.43 27.43 13.67
CA GLN A 108 1.76 27.62 13.10
C GLN A 108 2.68 26.45 13.52
N PRO A 109 2.49 25.24 12.95
CA PRO A 109 3.33 24.11 13.29
C PRO A 109 4.77 24.40 12.89
N GLU A 110 5.72 24.05 13.76
CA GLU A 110 7.13 24.07 13.41
C GLU A 110 7.36 23.09 12.25
N ALA A 111 7.91 23.62 11.14
CA ALA A 111 8.18 22.84 9.95
C ALA A 111 9.66 22.94 9.58
N ALA A 112 10.24 21.83 9.14
CA ALA A 112 11.57 21.85 8.55
C ALA A 112 11.57 22.71 7.28
N PRO A 113 12.71 23.34 6.91
CA PRO A 113 12.84 24.00 5.62
C PRO A 113 12.43 23.08 4.47
N PRO A 114 11.74 23.59 3.44
CA PRO A 114 11.34 22.78 2.31
C PRO A 114 12.56 22.10 1.68
N THR A 115 12.43 20.81 1.37
CA THR A 115 13.51 20.07 0.69
C THR A 115 13.79 20.75 -0.65
N PRO A 116 15.05 21.11 -0.96
CA PRO A 116 15.37 21.74 -2.23
C PRO A 116 15.01 20.81 -3.39
N SER A 117 13.97 21.18 -4.13
CA SER A 117 13.54 20.45 -5.32
C SER A 117 14.12 21.13 -6.56
N GLN A 118 14.80 20.37 -7.41
CA GLN A 118 15.16 20.83 -8.75
C GLN A 118 14.06 20.42 -9.73
N SER A 119 13.49 21.39 -10.44
CA SER A 119 12.64 21.09 -11.59
C SER A 119 13.53 20.56 -12.71
N CYS A 120 13.42 19.27 -13.03
CA CYS A 120 13.94 18.76 -14.29
C CYS A 120 13.06 19.35 -15.40
N LEU A 121 13.50 20.46 -16.00
CA LEU A 121 12.92 20.93 -17.25
C LEU A 121 12.97 19.76 -18.21
N ARG A 122 11.81 19.45 -18.82
CA ARG A 122 11.66 18.42 -19.84
C ARG A 122 12.62 18.73 -20.98
N GLY A 123 13.84 18.21 -20.90
CA GLY A 123 14.68 18.02 -22.06
C GLY A 123 13.83 17.23 -23.03
N MET A 124 13.48 17.85 -24.14
CA MET A 124 12.78 17.23 -25.24
C MET A 124 13.52 15.92 -25.50
N TRP A 125 12.87 14.78 -25.26
CA TRP A 125 13.39 13.49 -25.72
C TRP A 125 13.41 13.59 -27.23
N THR A 126 14.49 14.11 -27.81
CA THR A 126 14.79 13.88 -29.21
C THR A 126 15.07 12.40 -29.28
N ALA A 127 14.07 11.64 -29.75
CA ALA A 127 14.25 10.25 -30.08
C ALA A 127 15.57 10.12 -30.85
N PRO A 128 16.47 9.18 -30.50
CA PRO A 128 17.65 8.95 -31.32
C PRO A 128 17.16 8.71 -32.74
N SER A 129 17.69 9.48 -33.68
CA SER A 129 17.39 9.34 -35.10
C SER A 129 17.46 7.87 -35.45
N ARG A 130 16.38 7.36 -36.04
CA ARG A 130 16.26 5.98 -36.47
C ARG A 130 17.40 5.74 -37.47
N THR A 131 18.53 5.20 -37.01
CA THR A 131 19.59 4.75 -37.92
C THR A 131 19.04 3.56 -38.66
N THR A 132 18.46 3.81 -39.83
CA THR A 132 18.11 2.75 -40.77
C THR A 132 19.42 2.13 -41.22
N SER A 133 19.85 1.07 -40.54
CA SER A 133 20.97 0.25 -41.01
C SER A 133 20.57 -0.35 -42.36
N PRO A 134 21.38 -0.21 -43.43
CA PRO A 134 21.09 -0.87 -44.68
C PRO A 134 21.17 -2.38 -44.45
N ARG A 135 20.15 -3.08 -44.94
CA ARG A 135 19.91 -4.51 -44.81
C ARG A 135 21.14 -5.31 -45.25
N THR A 136 22.04 -5.66 -44.33
CA THR A 136 23.10 -6.64 -44.57
C THR A 136 22.67 -8.00 -44.04
N SER A 137 22.73 -8.98 -44.93
CA SER A 137 22.36 -10.39 -44.77
C SER A 137 22.80 -11.01 -43.45
N GLY A 138 21.94 -11.87 -42.91
CA GLY A 138 22.06 -12.48 -41.59
C GLY A 138 23.34 -13.29 -41.39
N ARG A 139 24.18 -12.83 -40.44
CA ARG A 139 25.02 -13.69 -39.58
C ARG A 139 25.72 -12.98 -38.41
N ALA A 140 25.34 -11.74 -38.05
CA ALA A 140 26.09 -10.93 -37.08
C ALA A 140 25.26 -10.33 -35.92
N LEU A 141 24.20 -11.02 -35.46
CA LEU A 141 23.32 -10.52 -34.38
C LEU A 141 23.59 -11.10 -32.98
N GLN A 142 24.63 -11.93 -32.80
CA GLN A 142 24.89 -12.58 -31.50
C GLN A 142 26.05 -11.99 -30.67
N LYS A 143 26.75 -10.96 -31.14
CA LYS A 143 27.91 -10.40 -30.40
C LYS A 143 27.69 -9.06 -29.69
N ALA A 144 26.55 -8.38 -29.87
CA ALA A 144 26.33 -7.06 -29.27
C ALA A 144 25.62 -7.07 -27.90
N TRP A 145 25.00 -8.17 -27.49
CA TRP A 145 24.27 -8.24 -26.20
C TRP A 145 25.17 -8.62 -25.01
N ALA A 146 26.39 -9.15 -25.27
CA ALA A 146 27.31 -9.59 -24.23
C ALA A 146 28.19 -8.48 -23.61
N ALA A 147 28.11 -7.23 -24.10
CA ALA A 147 28.99 -6.14 -23.66
C ALA A 147 28.33 -5.09 -22.74
N SER A 148 27.04 -5.24 -22.39
CA SER A 148 26.32 -4.24 -21.58
C SER A 148 26.00 -4.69 -20.13
N SER A 149 26.40 -5.88 -19.71
CA SER A 149 26.07 -6.44 -18.40
C SER A 149 27.26 -6.51 -17.42
N ALA A 150 28.22 -5.60 -17.54
CA ALA A 150 29.31 -5.46 -16.56
C ALA A 150 29.46 -3.99 -16.14
N ARG A 151 28.57 -3.52 -15.28
CA ARG A 151 28.87 -2.40 -14.38
C ARG A 151 28.45 -2.80 -12.97
N THR A 152 29.36 -3.46 -12.28
CA THR A 152 29.30 -3.70 -10.85
C THR A 152 29.57 -2.38 -10.15
N SER A 153 28.55 -1.78 -9.52
CA SER A 153 28.72 -0.65 -8.60
C SER A 153 28.97 -1.20 -7.19
N THR A 154 30.21 -1.06 -6.71
CA THR A 154 30.57 -1.30 -5.32
C THR A 154 30.10 -0.11 -4.48
N VAL A 155 29.19 -0.34 -3.54
CA VAL A 155 28.79 0.65 -2.52
C VAL A 155 29.51 0.30 -1.21
N SER A 156 30.37 1.21 -0.76
CA SER A 156 30.99 1.16 0.57
C SER A 156 30.15 1.96 1.56
N LYS A 157 29.79 1.34 2.69
CA LYS A 157 29.20 2.04 3.84
C LYS A 157 30.32 2.58 4.72
N ARG A 158 30.21 3.85 5.13
CA ARG A 158 30.75 4.33 6.41
C ARG A 158 29.65 4.23 7.46
#